data_AF-A0A2N6EH34-F1
#
_entry.id   AF-A0A2N6EH34-F1
#
_cell.length_a   1.000
_cell.length_b   1.000
_cell.length_c   1.000
_cell.angle_alpha   90.00
_cell.angle_beta   90.00
_cell.angle_gamma   90.00
#
_symmetry.space_group_name_H-M   'P 1'
#
loop_
_entity.id
_entity.type
_entity.pdbx_description
1 polymer ?
#
loop_
_entity_poly.entity_id
_entity_poly.type
_entity_poly.pdbx_seq_one_letter_code
_entity_poly.pdbx_strand_id
1 'polypeptide(L)'
;MDIRGTTIVCVRKDGQIAMAGDGQVTLGNTVMKHTARKIRRMYNERILAGFAGSTADAFTLFEKFESKVQEFRGNLPKAAVALAKDWRTDQILRKLEALLIVADSETTLVLSGSGDVIEPDDGIAAIGSGGPFAQAAAKALLSHSPLNAQQIAEEALKIAAEICIYTNDHIASESLP
;
A
#
# COMPACT_ATOMS: atom_id res chain seq x y z
N MET A 1 -5.43 17.89 -14.67
CA MET A 1 -6.25 17.62 -13.48
C MET A 1 -5.47 16.61 -12.66
N ASP A 2 -4.98 17.00 -11.49
CA ASP A 2 -4.17 16.15 -10.62
C ASP A 2 -5.08 15.47 -9.59
N ILE A 3 -5.06 14.14 -9.53
CA ILE A 3 -5.83 13.34 -8.55
C ILE A 3 -4.84 12.84 -7.51
N ARG A 4 -5.06 13.23 -6.26
CA ARG A 4 -4.26 12.81 -5.11
C ARG A 4 -5.07 11.92 -4.19
N GLY A 5 -4.41 10.92 -3.62
CA GLY A 5 -4.97 9.98 -2.66
C GLY A 5 -4.56 8.56 -3.00
N THR A 6 -4.56 7.59 -2.10
CA THR A 6 -4.71 7.66 -0.63
C THR A 6 -3.33 7.38 -0.03
N THR A 7 -3.15 7.65 1.24
CA THR A 7 -2.01 7.20 2.02
C THR A 7 -2.25 5.77 2.47
N ILE A 8 -1.26 4.90 2.26
CA ILE A 8 -1.31 3.49 2.67
C ILE A 8 -0.03 3.18 3.44
N VAL A 9 -0.15 2.44 4.53
CA VAL A 9 0.97 1.93 5.32
C VAL A 9 0.79 0.44 5.55
N CYS A 10 1.87 -0.32 5.43
CA CYS A 10 1.97 -1.72 5.77
C CYS A 10 2.99 -1.87 6.90
N VAL A 11 2.64 -2.65 7.92
CA VAL A 11 3.47 -2.89 9.10
C VAL A 11 3.51 -4.39 9.36
N ARG A 12 4.73 -4.92 9.53
CA ARG A 12 4.98 -6.28 10.02
C ARG A 12 5.49 -6.21 11.44
N LYS A 13 4.88 -6.98 12.35
CA LYS A 13 5.31 -7.09 13.75
C LYS A 13 4.88 -8.43 14.33
N ASP A 14 5.81 -9.12 15.01
CA ASP A 14 5.54 -10.34 15.78
C ASP A 14 4.79 -11.42 14.99
N GLY A 15 5.20 -11.66 13.75
CA GLY A 15 4.58 -12.62 12.83
C GLY A 15 3.37 -12.10 12.08
N GLN A 16 2.71 -11.03 12.57
CA GLN A 16 1.50 -10.47 11.96
C GLN A 16 1.83 -9.40 10.93
N ILE A 17 0.95 -9.28 9.93
CA ILE A 17 0.96 -8.13 9.02
C ILE A 17 -0.35 -7.37 9.09
N ALA A 18 -0.24 -6.04 8.98
CA ALA A 18 -1.39 -5.19 8.78
C ALA A 18 -1.09 -4.15 7.71
N MET A 19 -2.09 -3.89 6.89
CA MET A 19 -2.09 -2.81 5.92
C MET A 19 -3.28 -1.91 6.22
N ALA A 20 -3.04 -0.61 6.35
CA ALA A 20 -4.08 0.38 6.57
C ALA A 20 -3.97 1.49 5.53
N GLY A 21 -5.09 2.15 5.23
CA GLY A 21 -5.14 3.27 4.31
C GLY A 21 -6.27 4.23 4.64
N ASP A 22 -6.05 5.51 4.35
CA ASP A 22 -7.09 6.52 4.49
C ASP A 22 -8.05 6.50 3.29
N GLY A 23 -9.14 7.26 3.40
CA GLY A 23 -10.19 7.29 2.39
C GLY A 23 -10.23 8.54 1.51
N GLN A 24 -9.32 9.50 1.69
CA GLN A 24 -9.38 10.77 0.99
C GLN A 24 -8.98 10.65 -0.49
N VAL A 25 -9.85 11.14 -1.37
CA VAL A 25 -9.54 11.39 -2.78
C VAL A 25 -9.73 12.87 -3.05
N THR A 26 -8.67 13.52 -3.52
CA THR A 26 -8.62 14.96 -3.77
C THR A 26 -8.38 15.20 -5.25
N LEU A 27 -9.19 16.06 -5.88
CA LEU A 27 -9.02 16.50 -7.26
C LEU A 27 -8.66 17.99 -7.25
N GLY A 28 -7.42 18.31 -7.61
CA GLY A 28 -6.88 19.65 -7.42
C GLY A 28 -6.95 20.06 -5.94
N ASN A 29 -7.83 21.01 -5.62
CA ASN A 29 -8.02 21.55 -4.26
C ASN A 29 -9.35 21.11 -3.62
N THR A 30 -10.07 20.19 -4.25
CA THR A 30 -11.40 19.76 -3.79
C THR A 30 -11.34 18.31 -3.31
N VAL A 31 -11.81 18.04 -2.09
CA VAL A 31 -12.02 16.68 -1.61
C VAL A 31 -13.25 16.10 -2.30
N MET A 32 -13.05 15.05 -3.09
CA MET A 32 -14.10 14.38 -3.87
C MET A 32 -14.75 13.22 -3.11
N LYS A 33 -13.98 12.53 -2.27
CA LYS A 33 -14.44 11.38 -1.48
C LYS A 33 -13.63 11.25 -0.20
N HIS A 34 -14.29 10.85 0.87
CA HIS A 34 -13.66 10.65 2.18
C HIS A 34 -13.43 9.19 2.55
N THR A 35 -14.02 8.23 1.82
CA THR A 35 -14.12 6.81 2.21
C THR A 35 -13.68 5.85 1.11
N ALA A 36 -12.65 6.21 0.33
CA ALA A 36 -12.04 5.28 -0.61
C ALA A 36 -11.44 4.07 0.14
N ARG A 37 -11.44 2.91 -0.52
CA ARG A 37 -10.75 1.71 -0.04
C ARG A 37 -9.86 1.20 -1.16
N LYS A 38 -8.54 1.27 -0.96
CA LYS A 38 -7.53 0.87 -1.95
C LYS A 38 -6.64 -0.26 -1.44
N ILE A 39 -7.11 -0.97 -0.43
CA ILE A 39 -6.49 -2.18 0.11
C ILE A 39 -7.39 -3.34 -0.29
N ARG A 40 -6.78 -4.42 -0.77
CA ARG A 40 -7.48 -5.62 -1.22
C ARG A 40 -6.75 -6.86 -0.74
N ARG A 41 -7.52 -7.82 -0.25
CA ARG A 41 -7.08 -9.20 -0.05
C ARG A 41 -7.14 -9.96 -1.37
N MET A 42 -6.17 -10.82 -1.60
CA MET A 42 -6.10 -11.65 -2.79
C MET A 42 -5.44 -13.00 -2.48
N TYR A 43 -5.48 -13.88 -3.48
CA TYR A 43 -4.89 -15.22 -3.40
C TYR A 43 -5.36 -15.99 -2.15
N ASN A 44 -6.67 -16.26 -2.11
CA ASN A 44 -7.33 -16.95 -1.00
C ASN A 44 -7.09 -16.26 0.35
N GLU A 45 -7.17 -14.93 0.36
CA GLU A 45 -7.00 -14.08 1.55
C GLU A 45 -5.61 -14.17 2.21
N ARG A 46 -4.56 -14.59 1.48
CA ARG A 46 -3.19 -14.75 2.02
C ARG A 46 -2.24 -13.62 1.64
N ILE A 47 -2.68 -12.68 0.81
CA ILE A 47 -1.87 -11.55 0.36
C ILE A 47 -2.70 -10.28 0.51
N LEU A 48 -2.09 -9.25 1.08
CA LEU A 48 -2.60 -7.88 1.08
C LEU A 48 -1.93 -7.10 -0.04
N ALA A 49 -2.70 -6.31 -0.78
CA ALA A 49 -2.17 -5.35 -1.74
C ALA A 49 -2.82 -3.98 -1.55
N GLY A 50 -2.00 -2.93 -1.65
CA GLY A 50 -2.41 -1.54 -1.47
C GLY A 50 -1.82 -0.64 -2.54
N PHE A 51 -2.64 0.21 -3.17
CA PHE A 51 -2.22 1.08 -4.27
C PHE A 51 -2.60 2.54 -4.04
N ALA A 52 -1.64 3.46 -4.18
CA ALA A 52 -1.80 4.89 -3.90
C ALA A 52 -1.96 5.78 -5.15
N GLY A 53 -2.56 5.25 -6.22
CA GLY A 53 -2.83 5.98 -7.47
C GLY A 53 -4.32 6.04 -7.82
N SER A 54 -4.65 6.27 -9.10
CA SER A 54 -6.05 6.33 -9.53
C SER A 54 -6.78 4.98 -9.33
N THR A 55 -8.10 5.01 -9.14
CA THR A 55 -8.88 3.78 -8.96
C THR A 55 -8.83 2.86 -10.19
N ALA A 56 -8.81 3.42 -11.40
CA ALA A 56 -8.76 2.62 -12.63
C ALA A 56 -7.41 1.88 -12.78
N ASP A 57 -6.32 2.55 -12.43
CA ASP A 57 -4.99 1.93 -12.44
C ASP A 57 -4.87 0.86 -11.36
N ALA A 58 -5.48 1.10 -10.19
CA ALA A 58 -5.52 0.13 -9.10
C ALA A 58 -6.16 -1.19 -9.54
N PHE A 59 -7.34 -1.12 -10.17
CA PHE A 59 -8.03 -2.32 -10.69
C PHE A 59 -7.16 -3.08 -11.68
N THR A 60 -6.58 -2.36 -12.65
CA THR A 60 -5.72 -2.96 -13.67
C THR A 60 -4.51 -3.67 -13.08
N LEU A 61 -3.82 -3.02 -12.13
CA LEU A 61 -2.63 -3.58 -11.49
C LEU A 61 -2.98 -4.74 -10.56
N PHE A 62 -4.10 -4.67 -9.83
CA PHE A 62 -4.55 -5.77 -9.00
C PHE A 62 -4.92 -7.00 -9.83
N GLU A 63 -5.62 -6.84 -10.96
CA GLU A 63 -5.94 -7.96 -11.86
C GLU A 63 -4.67 -8.60 -12.46
N LYS A 64 -3.75 -7.77 -12.96
CA LYS A 64 -2.45 -8.26 -13.46
C LYS A 64 -1.67 -8.97 -12.37
N PHE A 65 -1.62 -8.41 -11.16
CA PHE A 65 -0.91 -9.02 -10.04
C PHE A 65 -1.54 -10.34 -9.62
N GLU A 66 -2.86 -10.40 -9.49
CA GLU A 66 -3.60 -11.61 -9.13
C GLU A 66 -3.33 -12.74 -10.14
N SER A 67 -3.27 -12.42 -11.44
CA SER A 67 -2.85 -13.38 -12.47
C SER A 67 -1.42 -13.89 -12.24
N LYS A 68 -0.45 -13.03 -11.89
CA LYS A 68 0.93 -13.45 -11.60
C LYS A 68 1.01 -14.30 -10.35
N VAL A 69 0.31 -13.94 -9.30
CA VAL A 69 0.30 -14.74 -8.06
C VAL A 69 -0.24 -16.13 -8.34
N GLN A 70 -1.31 -16.27 -9.14
CA GLN A 70 -1.83 -17.57 -9.56
C GLN A 70 -0.81 -18.36 -10.38
N GLU A 71 -0.18 -17.73 -11.37
CA GLU A 71 0.88 -18.33 -12.22
C GLU A 71 2.03 -18.89 -11.37
N PHE A 72 2.49 -18.13 -10.37
CA PHE A 72 3.59 -18.51 -9.48
C PHE A 72 3.14 -19.20 -8.19
N ARG A 73 1.88 -19.65 -8.12
CA ARG A 73 1.31 -20.42 -7.00
C ARG A 73 1.56 -19.78 -5.63
N GLY A 74 1.34 -18.48 -5.53
CA GLY A 74 1.47 -17.75 -4.28
C GLY A 74 2.88 -17.29 -3.94
N ASN A 75 3.89 -17.54 -4.78
CA ASN A 75 5.24 -17.04 -4.54
C ASN A 75 5.29 -15.52 -4.75
N LEU A 76 5.14 -14.75 -3.67
CA LEU A 76 5.03 -13.29 -3.71
C LEU A 76 6.24 -12.61 -4.39
N PRO A 77 7.51 -12.95 -4.06
CA PRO A 77 8.65 -12.32 -4.72
C PRO A 77 8.69 -12.56 -6.23
N LYS A 78 8.40 -13.78 -6.70
CA LYS A 78 8.38 -14.08 -8.14
C LYS A 78 7.23 -13.36 -8.85
N ALA A 79 6.04 -13.36 -8.25
CA ALA A 79 4.89 -12.64 -8.79
C ALA A 79 5.15 -11.14 -8.87
N ALA A 80 5.77 -10.56 -7.85
CA ALA A 80 6.13 -9.15 -7.80
C ALA A 80 7.13 -8.77 -8.90
N VAL A 81 8.22 -9.55 -9.06
CA VAL A 81 9.21 -9.33 -10.13
C VAL A 81 8.58 -9.48 -11.51
N ALA A 82 7.68 -10.44 -11.71
CA ALA A 82 6.97 -10.61 -12.97
C ALA A 82 6.05 -9.43 -13.28
N LEU A 83 5.30 -8.94 -12.29
CA LEU A 83 4.47 -7.75 -12.46
C LEU A 83 5.31 -6.51 -12.75
N ALA A 84 6.42 -6.30 -12.04
CA ALA A 84 7.28 -5.14 -12.24
C ALA A 84 7.85 -5.08 -13.68
N LYS A 85 8.20 -6.24 -14.25
CA LYS A 85 8.62 -6.35 -15.66
C LYS A 85 7.49 -5.97 -16.62
N ASP A 86 6.28 -6.50 -16.40
CA ASP A 86 5.12 -6.19 -17.24
C ASP A 86 4.74 -4.71 -17.12
N TRP A 87 4.76 -4.14 -15.91
CA TRP A 87 4.44 -2.75 -15.65
C TRP A 87 5.41 -1.79 -16.34
N ARG A 88 6.72 -2.06 -16.25
CA ARG A 88 7.77 -1.26 -16.91
C ARG A 88 7.64 -1.25 -18.45
N THR A 89 7.21 -2.37 -19.04
CA THR A 89 7.12 -2.51 -20.49
C THR A 89 5.82 -1.97 -21.08
N ASP A 90 4.76 -1.90 -20.28
CA ASP A 90 3.48 -1.32 -20.65
C ASP A 90 3.59 0.19 -20.90
N GLN A 91 3.24 0.63 -22.12
CA GLN A 91 3.42 2.04 -22.53
C GLN A 91 2.59 3.04 -21.73
N ILE A 92 1.45 2.58 -21.18
CA ILE A 92 0.52 3.40 -20.41
C ILE A 92 0.91 3.33 -18.94
N LEU A 93 1.02 2.12 -18.38
CA LEU A 93 1.20 1.94 -16.94
C LEU A 93 2.56 2.43 -16.44
N ARG A 94 3.63 2.35 -17.24
CA ARG A 94 4.97 2.80 -16.82
C ARG A 94 5.08 4.30 -16.49
N LYS A 95 4.10 5.10 -16.92
CA LYS A 95 4.05 6.55 -16.67
C LYS A 95 3.35 6.88 -15.35
N LEU A 96 2.80 5.88 -14.66
CA LEU A 96 2.17 6.07 -13.37
C LEU A 96 3.24 6.39 -12.32
N GLU A 97 3.04 7.50 -11.62
CA GLU A 97 3.89 7.91 -10.49
C GLU A 97 3.50 7.19 -9.18
N ALA A 98 2.49 6.31 -9.23
CA ALA A 98 1.97 5.60 -8.07
C ALA A 98 2.79 4.34 -7.76
N LEU A 99 2.82 3.99 -6.48
CA LEU A 99 3.45 2.78 -5.95
C LEU A 99 2.38 1.75 -5.54
N LEU A 100 2.79 0.49 -5.52
CA LEU A 100 1.99 -0.64 -5.06
C LEU A 100 2.74 -1.33 -3.90
N ILE A 101 2.09 -1.50 -2.75
CA ILE A 101 2.58 -2.37 -1.68
C ILE A 101 1.89 -3.73 -1.81
N VAL A 102 2.65 -4.82 -1.69
CA VAL A 102 2.12 -6.18 -1.58
C VAL A 102 2.78 -6.90 -0.41
N ALA A 103 2.04 -7.69 0.35
CA ALA A 103 2.57 -8.38 1.52
C ALA A 103 1.85 -9.69 1.82
N ASP A 104 2.60 -10.70 2.23
CA ASP A 104 2.11 -11.97 2.79
C ASP A 104 2.67 -12.20 4.20
N SER A 105 2.53 -13.41 4.75
CA SER A 105 3.05 -13.75 6.09
C SER A 105 4.58 -13.70 6.21
N GLU A 106 5.33 -13.68 5.10
CA GLU A 106 6.79 -13.74 5.10
C GLU A 106 7.43 -12.45 4.58
N THR A 107 6.87 -11.85 3.53
CA THR A 107 7.52 -10.80 2.74
C THR A 107 6.63 -9.58 2.58
N THR A 108 7.22 -8.38 2.59
CA THR A 108 6.57 -7.11 2.23
C THR A 108 7.35 -6.46 1.10
N LEU A 109 6.70 -6.10 -0.01
CA LEU A 109 7.35 -5.54 -1.19
C LEU A 109 6.65 -4.27 -1.66
N VAL A 110 7.44 -3.31 -2.14
CA VAL A 110 6.99 -2.09 -2.81
C VAL A 110 7.40 -2.17 -4.28
N LEU A 111 6.44 -1.94 -5.18
CA LEU A 111 6.61 -1.98 -6.62
C LEU A 111 6.32 -0.63 -7.25
N SER A 112 7.01 -0.34 -8.35
CA SER A 112 6.87 0.90 -9.12
C SER A 112 6.74 0.66 -10.62
N GLY A 113 6.23 1.66 -11.34
CA GLY A 113 6.17 1.65 -12.81
C GLY A 113 7.53 1.67 -13.52
N SER A 114 8.62 2.05 -12.82
CA SER A 114 10.00 1.91 -13.33
C SER A 114 10.52 0.48 -13.31
N GLY A 115 9.77 -0.45 -12.70
CA GLY A 115 10.13 -1.86 -12.58
C GLY A 115 10.97 -2.17 -11.35
N ASP A 116 10.96 -1.30 -10.34
CA ASP A 116 11.63 -1.57 -9.07
C ASP A 116 10.80 -2.50 -8.20
N VAL A 117 11.48 -3.36 -7.44
CA VAL A 117 10.91 -4.22 -6.41
C VAL A 117 11.78 -4.06 -5.16
N ILE A 118 11.21 -3.49 -4.11
CA ILE A 118 11.94 -3.07 -2.92
C ILE A 118 11.33 -3.74 -1.69
N GLU A 119 12.15 -4.39 -0.89
CA GLU A 119 11.78 -4.93 0.42
C GLU A 119 12.27 -3.95 1.51
N PRO A 120 11.41 -3.52 2.46
CA PRO A 120 11.81 -2.60 3.51
C PRO A 120 12.58 -3.33 4.63
N ASP A 121 13.68 -2.72 5.08
CA ASP A 121 14.55 -3.31 6.11
C ASP A 121 13.87 -3.49 7.48
N ASP A 122 12.94 -2.60 7.83
CA ASP A 122 12.27 -2.56 9.14
C ASP A 122 10.85 -3.12 9.11
N GLY A 123 10.46 -3.78 8.02
CA GLY A 123 9.11 -4.36 7.88
C GLY A 123 7.99 -3.32 7.75
N ILE A 124 8.33 -2.05 7.50
CA ILE A 124 7.38 -0.96 7.29
C ILE A 124 7.49 -0.43 5.86
N ALA A 125 6.37 -0.36 5.16
CA ALA A 125 6.27 0.32 3.87
C ALA A 125 5.13 1.32 3.90
N ALA A 126 5.33 2.53 3.40
CA ALA A 126 4.26 3.51 3.24
C ALA A 126 4.34 4.18 1.87
N ILE A 127 3.18 4.45 1.29
CA ILE A 127 3.03 5.06 -0.03
C ILE A 127 1.90 6.10 -0.02
N GLY A 128 1.87 6.94 -1.05
CA GLY A 128 0.83 7.97 -1.23
C GLY A 128 1.17 9.30 -0.55
N SER A 129 0.19 10.20 -0.56
CA SER A 129 0.39 11.63 -0.24
C SER A 129 0.99 11.91 1.14
N GLY A 130 0.57 11.14 2.15
CA GLY A 130 1.06 11.21 3.52
C GLY A 130 2.05 10.10 3.88
N GLY A 131 2.56 9.36 2.90
CA GLY A 131 3.41 8.18 3.09
C GLY A 131 4.60 8.43 4.03
N PRO A 132 5.43 9.47 3.82
CA PRO A 132 6.56 9.76 4.70
C PRO A 132 6.17 10.03 6.16
N PHE A 133 5.02 10.68 6.41
CA PHE A 133 4.54 10.95 7.76
C PHE A 133 4.08 9.66 8.44
N ALA A 134 3.30 8.85 7.73
CA ALA A 134 2.86 7.54 8.21
C ALA A 134 4.05 6.60 8.48
N GLN A 135 5.06 6.60 7.59
CA GLN A 135 6.27 5.79 7.77
C GLN A 135 7.06 6.19 9.01
N ALA A 136 7.27 7.50 9.22
CA ALA A 136 7.98 8.00 10.40
C ALA A 136 7.23 7.64 11.70
N ALA A 137 5.90 7.83 11.71
CA ALA A 137 5.06 7.48 12.85
C ALA A 137 5.09 5.96 13.14
N ALA A 138 4.90 5.13 12.12
CA ALA A 138 4.95 3.67 12.24
C ALA A 138 6.30 3.20 12.79
N LYS A 139 7.42 3.79 12.32
CA LYS A 139 8.76 3.43 12.78
C LYS A 139 8.99 3.74 14.26
N ALA A 140 8.52 4.90 14.71
CA ALA A 140 8.58 5.28 16.12
C ALA A 140 7.72 4.35 16.99
N LEU A 141 6.48 4.08 16.57
CA LEU A 141 5.55 3.21 17.29
C LEU A 141 6.03 1.76 17.34
N LEU A 142 6.60 1.24 16.25
CA LEU A 142 7.16 -0.11 16.19
C LEU A 142 8.27 -0.29 17.23
N SER A 143 9.11 0.74 17.39
CA SER A 143 10.29 0.70 18.27
C SER A 143 9.99 1.01 19.74
N HIS A 144 8.94 1.78 20.00
CA HIS A 144 8.71 2.39 21.32
C HIS A 144 7.31 2.18 21.91
N SER A 145 6.50 1.30 21.31
CA SER A 145 5.15 1.03 21.82
C SER A 145 4.84 -0.48 21.93
N PRO A 146 3.92 -0.87 22.82
CA PRO A 146 3.43 -2.24 22.93
C PRO A 146 2.34 -2.59 21.89
N LEU A 147 2.06 -1.70 20.93
CA LEU A 147 0.97 -1.87 19.98
C LEU A 147 1.24 -3.03 19.01
N ASN A 148 0.19 -3.74 18.59
CA ASN A 148 0.29 -4.75 17.54
C ASN A 148 0.40 -4.13 16.13
N ALA A 149 0.66 -4.94 15.09
CA ALA A 149 0.84 -4.47 13.72
C ALA A 149 -0.33 -3.60 13.21
N GLN A 150 -1.57 -4.03 13.47
CA GLN A 150 -2.78 -3.31 13.05
C GLN A 150 -2.93 -1.98 13.76
N GLN A 151 -2.74 -1.95 15.08
CA GLN A 151 -2.78 -0.73 15.88
C GLN A 151 -1.71 0.27 15.41
N ILE A 152 -0.49 -0.20 15.14
CA ILE A 152 0.58 0.68 14.61
C ILE A 152 0.18 1.26 13.26
N ALA A 153 -0.34 0.44 12.34
CA ALA A 153 -0.76 0.90 11.01
C ALA A 153 -1.89 1.96 11.09
N GLU A 154 -2.87 1.76 11.96
CA GLU A 154 -3.97 2.70 12.18
C GLU A 154 -3.50 4.00 12.86
N GLU A 155 -2.73 3.92 13.94
CA GLU A 155 -2.21 5.11 14.63
C GLU A 155 -1.25 5.93 13.76
N ALA A 156 -0.43 5.26 12.94
CA ALA A 156 0.46 5.94 12.00
C ALA A 156 -0.32 6.79 10.97
N LEU A 157 -1.46 6.29 10.49
CA LEU A 157 -2.33 7.05 9.59
C LEU A 157 -3.07 8.19 10.28
N LYS A 158 -3.50 8.01 11.53
CA LYS A 158 -4.10 9.12 12.31
C LYS A 158 -3.12 10.28 12.44
N ILE A 159 -1.87 9.99 12.79
CA ILE A 159 -0.80 10.99 12.85
C ILE A 159 -0.58 11.63 11.47
N ALA A 160 -0.57 10.83 10.39
CA ALA A 160 -0.43 11.37 9.05
C ALA A 160 -1.61 12.28 8.64
N ALA A 161 -2.83 11.99 9.09
CA ALA A 161 -4.03 12.78 8.82
C ALA A 161 -4.03 14.14 9.55
N GLU A 162 -3.37 14.23 10.69
CA GLU A 162 -3.19 15.51 11.41
C GLU A 162 -2.18 16.45 10.72
N ILE A 163 -1.33 15.92 9.83
CA ILE A 163 -0.23 16.68 9.21
C ILE A 163 -0.48 16.91 7.71
N CYS A 164 -0.91 15.87 6.99
CA CYS A 164 -1.05 15.91 5.54
C CYS A 164 -2.47 16.31 5.13
N ILE A 165 -2.60 17.44 4.44
CA ILE A 165 -3.89 17.93 3.90
C ILE A 165 -4.56 16.99 2.88
N TYR A 166 -3.85 15.95 2.41
CA TYR A 166 -4.33 14.95 1.46
C TYR A 166 -4.58 13.57 2.08
N THR A 167 -4.59 13.48 3.42
CA THR A 167 -4.86 12.25 4.19
C THR A 167 -5.91 12.57 5.24
N ASN A 168 -6.94 11.72 5.40
CA ASN A 168 -7.95 11.91 6.43
C ASN A 168 -7.96 10.81 7.50
N ASP A 169 -8.84 10.96 8.48
CA ASP A 169 -9.04 10.04 9.61
C ASP A 169 -10.02 8.89 9.32
N HIS A 170 -10.54 8.80 8.08
CA HIS A 170 -11.39 7.69 7.65
C HIS A 170 -10.54 6.50 7.21
N ILE A 171 -10.01 5.79 8.21
CA ILE A 171 -9.04 4.71 8.02
C ILE A 171 -9.76 3.37 7.86
N ALA A 172 -9.28 2.56 6.91
CA ALA A 172 -9.62 1.14 6.80
C ALA A 172 -8.35 0.30 6.88
N SER A 173 -8.42 -0.85 7.54
CA SER A 173 -7.28 -1.75 7.75
C SER A 173 -7.66 -3.19 7.41
N GLU A 174 -6.65 -3.95 6.98
CA GLU A 174 -6.71 -5.39 6.75
C GLU A 174 -5.47 -6.03 7.41
N SER A 175 -5.62 -7.23 7.95
CA SER A 175 -4.54 -7.95 8.62
C SER A 175 -4.50 -9.44 8.27
N LEU A 176 -3.28 -9.99 8.25
CA LEU A 176 -3.04 -11.43 8.14
C LEU A 176 -2.27 -11.91 9.39
N PRO A 177 -2.47 -13.20 9.77
CA PRO A 177 -1.67 -13.85 10.80
C PRO A 177 -0.18 -13.86 10.49
#